data_AF-A0A918LJ02-F1
#
_entry.id   AF-A0A918LJ02-F1
#
_cell.length_a   1.000
_cell.length_b   1.000
_cell.length_c   1.000
_cell.angle_alpha   90.00
_cell.angle_beta   90.00
_cell.angle_gamma   90.00
#
_symmetry.space_group_name_H-M   'P 1'
#
loop_
_entity.id
_entity.type
_entity.pdbx_description
1 polymer ?
#
loop_
_entity_poly.entity_id
_entity_poly.type
_entity_poly.pdbx_seq_one_letter_code
_entity_poly.pdbx_strand_id
1 'polypeptide(L)'
;MQFLAHLPLGPTVISVFFCQNDPGMCDDWDATSGANRAFAFSGELSPATVPTEGETLLGAVTTLRPHPADSPASTPVVGRLGGEPDWIQGDETPACPDCATRMTFTAELEEGSDFTTSANFGGGGRGYVFHCRPCNEAAFLWQR
;
A
#
# COMPACT_ATOMS: atom_id res chain seq x y z
N MET A 1 6.88 12.10 -0.89
CA MET A 1 6.04 10.96 -1.31
C MET A 1 6.95 9.88 -1.85
N GLN A 2 7.03 8.73 -1.18
CA GLN A 2 7.88 7.60 -1.54
C GLN A 2 7.01 6.46 -2.08
N PHE A 3 7.48 5.76 -3.10
CA PHE A 3 6.85 4.51 -3.55
C PHE A 3 7.06 3.43 -2.50
N LEU A 4 5.97 2.81 -2.05
CA LEU A 4 5.99 1.83 -0.98
C LEU A 4 5.78 0.39 -1.48
N ALA A 5 4.74 0.18 -2.29
CA ALA A 5 4.33 -1.16 -2.68
C ALA A 5 3.67 -1.18 -4.05
N HIS A 6 3.77 -2.33 -4.71
CA HIS A 6 3.06 -2.65 -5.94
C HIS A 6 2.42 -4.04 -5.81
N LEU A 7 1.09 -4.05 -5.75
CA LEU A 7 0.29 -5.21 -5.38
C LEU A 7 -0.50 -5.71 -6.59
N PRO A 8 -0.09 -6.83 -7.23
CA PRO A 8 -0.86 -7.45 -8.30
C PRO A 8 -2.09 -8.19 -7.74
N LEU A 9 -3.27 -7.83 -8.22
CA LEU A 9 -4.58 -8.31 -7.80
C LEU A 9 -5.36 -8.84 -9.02
N GLY A 10 -4.85 -9.91 -9.62
CA GLY A 10 -5.39 -10.44 -10.88
C GLY A 10 -5.17 -9.45 -12.03
N PRO A 11 -6.22 -8.90 -12.67
CA PRO A 11 -6.09 -7.95 -13.77
C PRO A 11 -5.80 -6.50 -13.32
N THR A 12 -5.85 -6.25 -12.01
CA THR A 12 -5.63 -4.92 -11.43
C THR A 12 -4.33 -4.91 -10.65
N VAL A 13 -3.69 -3.76 -10.59
CA VAL A 13 -2.45 -3.53 -9.85
C VAL A 13 -2.63 -2.29 -9.00
N ILE A 14 -2.36 -2.37 -7.70
CA ILE A 14 -2.38 -1.19 -6.82
C ILE A 14 -0.95 -0.77 -6.51
N SER A 15 -0.59 0.47 -6.83
CA SER A 15 0.66 1.08 -6.35
C SER A 15 0.38 2.03 -5.20
N VAL A 16 1.13 1.90 -4.12
CA VAL A 16 0.97 2.67 -2.88
C VAL A 16 2.14 3.63 -2.73
N PHE A 17 1.83 4.86 -2.35
CA PHE A 17 2.75 5.94 -2.09
C PHE A 17 2.45 6.53 -0.71
N PHE A 18 3.52 6.77 0.04
CA PHE A 18 3.46 7.14 1.44
C PHE A 18 4.42 8.31 1.70
N CYS A 19 3.98 9.30 2.48
CA CYS A 19 4.87 10.34 2.97
C CYS A 19 5.78 9.78 4.06
N GLN A 20 7.09 9.69 3.78
CA GLN A 20 8.13 9.31 4.73
C GLN A 20 9.06 10.51 4.96
N ASN A 21 8.48 11.64 5.37
CA ASN A 21 9.27 12.87 5.47
C ASN A 21 10.21 12.81 6.68
N ASP A 22 11.50 13.02 6.46
CA ASP A 22 12.53 13.13 7.50
C ASP A 22 13.48 14.29 7.17
N PRO A 23 13.47 15.41 7.93
CA PRO A 23 12.63 15.68 9.11
C PRO A 23 11.21 16.21 8.75
N GLY A 24 10.21 15.80 9.52
CA GLY A 24 8.87 16.42 9.57
C GLY A 24 7.74 15.41 9.79
N MET A 25 6.49 15.88 9.92
CA MET A 25 5.31 15.02 9.94
C MET A 25 4.42 15.37 8.75
N CYS A 26 3.91 14.36 8.07
CA CYS A 26 2.77 14.47 7.19
C CYS A 26 1.60 13.85 7.97
N ASP A 27 0.36 14.33 7.84
CA ASP A 27 -0.81 13.72 8.49
C ASP A 27 -1.13 12.35 7.87
N ASP A 28 -0.17 11.44 7.95
CA ASP A 28 0.03 10.28 7.10
C ASP A 28 -0.73 9.05 7.57
N TRP A 29 -1.38 9.13 8.72
CA TRP A 29 -2.31 8.13 9.22
C TRP A 29 -3.66 8.18 8.47
N ASP A 30 -4.01 9.29 7.81
CA ASP A 30 -5.31 9.48 7.13
C ASP A 30 -5.22 9.15 5.62
N ALA A 31 -6.19 8.38 5.11
CA ALA A 31 -6.25 8.00 3.69
C ALA A 31 -6.54 9.16 2.72
N THR A 32 -7.02 10.29 3.23
CA THR A 32 -7.64 11.39 2.48
C THR A 32 -6.98 12.75 2.76
N SER A 33 -6.13 12.86 3.78
CA SER A 33 -5.36 14.08 4.11
C SER A 33 -4.35 14.50 3.02
N GLY A 34 -4.10 13.62 2.04
CA GLY A 34 -3.18 13.85 0.92
C GLY A 34 -1.73 13.47 1.21
N ALA A 35 -1.41 13.03 2.43
CA ALA A 35 -0.09 12.48 2.77
C ALA A 35 0.15 11.09 2.16
N ASN A 36 -0.94 10.36 1.87
CA ASN A 36 -0.91 9.05 1.24
C ASN A 36 -1.58 9.08 -0.13
N ARG A 37 -1.16 8.18 -1.02
CA ARG A 37 -1.85 7.95 -2.28
C ARG A 37 -1.75 6.49 -2.69
N ALA A 38 -2.87 5.91 -3.09
CA ALA A 38 -2.89 4.64 -3.80
C ALA A 38 -3.51 4.83 -5.17
N PHE A 39 -2.96 4.15 -6.18
CA PHE A 39 -3.49 4.15 -7.54
C PHE A 39 -3.79 2.72 -7.97
N ALA A 40 -4.99 2.48 -8.47
CA ALA A 40 -5.35 1.22 -9.10
C ALA A 40 -5.22 1.33 -10.62
N PHE A 41 -4.35 0.51 -11.19
CA PHE A 41 -4.14 0.39 -12.62
C PHE A 41 -4.83 -0.87 -13.14
N SER A 42 -5.47 -0.76 -14.29
CA SER A 42 -6.06 -1.88 -15.02
C SER A 42 -5.76 -1.74 -16.50
N GLY A 43 -5.85 -2.85 -17.24
CA GLY A 43 -5.61 -2.88 -18.68
C GLY A 43 -4.22 -3.41 -19.07
N GLU A 44 -3.88 -3.27 -20.35
CA GLU A 44 -2.58 -3.72 -20.86
C GLU A 44 -1.45 -2.83 -20.33
N LEU A 45 -0.43 -3.48 -19.75
CA LEU A 45 0.77 -2.80 -19.30
C LEU A 45 1.64 -2.48 -20.52
N SER A 46 2.04 -1.22 -20.66
CA SER A 46 3.08 -0.80 -21.59
C SER A 46 4.27 -0.25 -20.81
N PRO A 47 5.52 -0.49 -21.26
CA PRO A 47 6.69 0.12 -20.64
C PRO A 47 6.58 1.64 -20.64
N ALA A 48 6.68 2.26 -19.47
CA ALA A 48 6.73 3.71 -19.37
C ALA A 48 8.00 4.24 -20.04
N THR A 49 7.89 5.38 -20.73
CA THR A 49 9.09 6.11 -21.17
C THR A 49 9.79 6.66 -19.95
N VAL A 50 11.02 6.20 -19.71
CA VAL A 50 11.83 6.66 -18.58
C VAL A 50 12.20 8.14 -18.82
N PRO A 51 11.87 9.06 -17.89
CA PRO A 51 12.27 10.45 -18.01
C PRO A 51 13.79 10.60 -18.15
N THR A 52 14.24 11.65 -18.86
CA THR A 52 15.69 11.91 -19.02
C THR A 52 16.32 12.64 -17.83
N GLU A 53 15.49 13.17 -16.93
CA GLU A 53 15.88 13.95 -15.77
C GLU A 53 15.11 13.46 -14.52
N GLY A 54 15.65 13.73 -13.34
CA GLY A 54 15.10 13.28 -12.06
C GLY A 54 15.52 11.86 -11.67
N GLU A 55 14.93 11.36 -10.59
CA GLU A 55 15.13 9.97 -10.15
C GLU A 55 14.31 9.03 -11.02
N THR A 56 15.00 8.14 -11.75
CA THR A 56 14.41 7.25 -12.75
C THR A 56 14.46 5.78 -12.36
N LEU A 57 15.12 5.49 -11.25
CA LEU A 57 15.26 4.16 -10.67
C LEU A 57 14.67 4.19 -9.27
N LEU A 58 14.05 3.07 -8.87
CA LEU A 58 13.74 2.87 -7.47
C LEU A 58 15.05 2.73 -6.68
N GLY A 59 15.06 3.20 -5.43
CA GLY A 59 16.14 2.93 -4.48
C GLY A 59 16.21 1.44 -4.12
N ALA A 60 16.73 1.14 -2.93
CA ALA A 60 16.65 -0.23 -2.41
C ALA A 60 15.17 -0.64 -2.26
N VAL A 61 14.83 -1.82 -2.79
CA VAL A 61 13.47 -2.38 -2.74
C VAL A 61 13.51 -3.83 -2.27
N THR A 62 12.54 -4.22 -1.47
CA THR A 62 12.32 -5.61 -1.08
C THR A 62 11.22 -6.21 -1.96
N THR A 63 11.50 -7.36 -2.57
CA THR A 63 10.50 -8.08 -3.36
C THR A 63 9.66 -8.97 -2.45
N LEU A 64 8.34 -8.77 -2.47
CA LEU A 64 7.38 -9.64 -1.78
C LEU A 64 6.78 -10.65 -2.74
N ARG A 65 6.48 -11.85 -2.25
CA ARG A 65 5.80 -12.90 -3.00
C ARG A 65 4.58 -13.37 -2.23
N PRO A 66 3.39 -13.46 -2.88
CA PRO A 66 2.24 -14.08 -2.25
C PRO A 66 2.55 -15.52 -1.86
N HIS A 67 2.16 -15.90 -0.65
CA HIS A 67 2.31 -17.25 -0.11
C HIS A 67 0.94 -17.74 0.39
N PRO A 68 0.51 -18.97 0.08
CA PRO A 68 -0.76 -19.50 0.57
C PRO A 68 -0.80 -19.55 2.10
N ALA A 69 -1.87 -19.02 2.70
CA ALA A 69 -2.01 -18.96 4.16
C ALA A 69 -1.98 -20.34 4.83
N ASP A 70 -2.50 -21.38 4.15
CA ASP A 70 -2.58 -22.73 4.69
C ASP A 70 -1.28 -23.54 4.55
N SER A 71 -0.19 -22.90 4.12
CA SER A 71 1.11 -23.53 3.91
C SER A 71 2.18 -22.89 4.80
N PRO A 72 3.10 -23.65 5.38
CA PRO A 72 4.20 -23.07 6.15
C PRO A 72 5.08 -22.20 5.26
N ALA A 73 5.36 -20.98 5.70
CA ALA A 73 6.29 -20.07 5.02
C ALA A 73 7.73 -20.34 5.50
N SER A 74 8.68 -20.37 4.56
CA SER A 74 10.12 -20.49 4.87
C SER A 74 10.79 -19.13 5.11
N THR A 75 10.07 -18.05 4.85
CA THR A 75 10.51 -16.66 5.04
C THR A 75 9.49 -15.91 5.89
N PRO A 76 9.87 -14.79 6.54
CA PRO A 76 8.93 -13.93 7.25
C PRO A 76 7.77 -13.51 6.36
N VAL A 77 6.56 -13.57 6.91
CA VAL A 77 5.36 -12.98 6.31
C VAL A 77 5.28 -11.54 6.79
N VAL A 78 5.13 -10.58 5.88
CA VAL A 78 5.15 -9.14 6.16
C VAL A 78 3.87 -8.46 5.69
N GLY A 79 2.75 -9.12 5.97
CA GLY A 79 1.42 -8.67 5.57
C GLY A 79 0.53 -9.78 5.01
N ARG A 80 -0.64 -9.38 4.52
CA ARG A 80 -1.71 -10.27 4.07
C ARG A 80 -2.46 -9.68 2.88
N LEU A 81 -2.95 -10.54 1.99
CA LEU A 81 -3.79 -10.16 0.86
C LEU A 81 -5.23 -10.64 1.09
N GLY A 82 -6.20 -9.73 0.99
CA GLY A 82 -7.62 -10.00 1.20
C GLY A 82 -7.99 -10.43 2.63
N GLY A 83 -9.27 -10.79 2.81
CA GLY A 83 -9.85 -11.10 4.12
C GLY A 83 -10.50 -9.86 4.76
N GLU A 84 -10.43 -9.77 6.08
CA GLU A 84 -10.88 -8.61 6.86
C GLU A 84 -9.68 -7.95 7.56
N PRO A 85 -9.67 -6.61 7.67
CA PRO A 85 -8.57 -5.89 8.32
C PRO A 85 -8.47 -6.26 9.80
N ASP A 86 -7.23 -6.48 10.28
CA ASP A 86 -6.94 -6.63 11.71
C ASP A 86 -6.58 -5.26 12.27
N TRP A 87 -7.60 -4.51 12.71
CA TRP A 87 -7.47 -3.11 13.13
C TRP A 87 -6.72 -2.96 14.47
N ILE A 88 -5.85 -1.95 14.56
CA ILE A 88 -5.13 -1.63 15.81
C ILE A 88 -5.91 -0.62 16.64
N GLN A 89 -6.36 0.48 16.05
CA GLN A 89 -7.02 1.59 16.75
C GLN A 89 -8.54 1.59 16.59
N GLY A 90 -9.04 1.08 15.47
CA GLY A 90 -10.46 1.05 15.15
C GLY A 90 -10.70 0.95 13.64
N ASP A 91 -11.96 0.79 13.26
CA ASP A 91 -12.32 0.71 11.85
C ASP A 91 -12.31 2.09 11.19
N GLU A 92 -11.39 2.27 10.24
CA GLU A 92 -11.23 3.48 9.45
C GLU A 92 -11.36 3.21 7.95
N THR A 93 -12.14 2.17 7.60
CA THR A 93 -12.34 1.83 6.18
C THR A 93 -12.88 3.04 5.40
N PRO A 94 -12.17 3.50 4.36
CA PRO A 94 -12.56 4.70 3.62
C PRO A 94 -13.81 4.46 2.77
N ALA A 95 -14.57 5.52 2.57
CA ALA A 95 -15.57 5.59 1.50
C ALA A 95 -14.88 5.96 0.18
N CYS A 96 -15.31 5.35 -0.92
CA CYS A 96 -14.82 5.69 -2.25
C CYS A 96 -15.17 7.16 -2.59
N PRO A 97 -14.22 7.98 -3.06
CA PRO A 97 -14.49 9.38 -3.39
C PRO A 97 -15.53 9.55 -4.52
N ASP A 98 -15.66 8.56 -5.41
CA ASP A 98 -16.55 8.65 -6.57
C ASP A 98 -17.99 8.19 -6.29
N CYS A 99 -18.15 7.09 -5.55
CA CYS A 99 -19.47 6.47 -5.32
C CYS A 99 -19.92 6.48 -3.86
N ALA A 100 -19.13 7.05 -2.95
CA ALA A 100 -19.37 7.12 -1.50
C ALA A 100 -19.57 5.76 -0.81
N THR A 101 -19.37 4.65 -1.51
CA THR A 101 -19.51 3.30 -0.94
C THR A 101 -18.25 2.93 -0.18
N ARG A 102 -18.42 2.24 0.95
CA ARG A 102 -17.33 1.66 1.73
C ARG A 102 -16.45 0.78 0.83
N MET A 103 -15.14 1.04 0.83
CA MET A 103 -14.20 0.31 -0.02
C MET A 103 -13.92 -1.10 0.50
N THR A 104 -13.45 -1.99 -0.39
CA THR A 104 -13.10 -3.37 -0.03
C THR A 104 -11.67 -3.43 0.48
N PHE A 105 -11.45 -4.02 1.65
CA PHE A 105 -10.11 -4.31 2.15
C PHE A 105 -9.37 -5.24 1.17
N THR A 106 -8.13 -4.89 0.88
CA THR A 106 -7.35 -5.50 -0.21
C THR A 106 -6.04 -6.07 0.28
N ALA A 107 -5.31 -5.34 1.13
CA ALA A 107 -4.08 -5.84 1.71
C ALA A 107 -3.77 -5.16 3.03
N GLU A 108 -3.08 -5.88 3.89
CA GLU A 108 -2.40 -5.37 5.07
C GLU A 108 -0.90 -5.49 4.83
N LEU A 109 -0.16 -4.43 5.16
CA LEU A 109 1.28 -4.34 5.00
C LEU A 109 1.89 -4.17 6.39
N GLU A 110 2.88 -4.99 6.72
CA GLU A 110 3.68 -4.83 7.94
C GLU A 110 5.01 -4.15 7.62
N GLU A 111 5.68 -3.63 8.65
CA GLU A 111 7.02 -3.11 8.49
C GLU A 111 7.95 -4.20 7.95
N GLY A 112 8.68 -3.89 6.88
CA GLY A 112 9.60 -4.82 6.24
C GLY A 112 10.79 -5.18 7.15
N SER A 113 11.50 -6.26 6.80
CA SER A 113 12.62 -6.77 7.61
C SER A 113 13.90 -5.93 7.55
N ASP A 114 14.01 -4.98 6.63
CA ASP A 114 15.20 -4.13 6.43
C ASP A 114 14.82 -2.66 6.62
N PHE A 115 15.42 -2.00 7.60
CA PHE A 115 15.17 -0.60 7.96
C PHE A 115 15.38 0.41 6.81
N THR A 116 16.17 0.06 5.80
CA THR A 116 16.42 0.92 4.63
C THR A 116 15.31 0.86 3.58
N THR A 117 14.50 -0.20 3.61
CA THR A 117 13.43 -0.45 2.62
C THR A 117 12.05 -0.66 3.24
N SER A 118 11.98 -0.76 4.57
CA SER A 118 10.74 -0.95 5.31
C SER A 118 9.87 0.30 5.22
N ALA A 119 8.57 0.10 5.02
CA ALA A 119 7.59 1.09 5.44
C ALA A 119 7.78 1.36 6.94
N ASN A 120 7.96 2.61 7.34
CA ASN A 120 7.98 2.97 8.75
C ASN A 120 6.55 3.34 9.16
N PHE A 121 5.89 2.45 9.90
CA PHE A 121 4.58 2.65 10.51
C PHE A 121 4.73 2.93 12.02
N GLY A 122 5.83 3.56 12.41
CA GLY A 122 6.10 3.97 13.76
C GLY A 122 6.49 2.84 14.72
N GLY A 123 6.97 1.69 14.26
CA GLY A 123 7.42 0.59 15.11
C GLY A 123 6.24 -0.20 15.67
N GLY A 124 5.78 -1.18 14.88
CA GLY A 124 4.64 -2.05 15.21
C GLY A 124 3.29 -1.62 14.64
N GLY A 125 3.25 -0.56 13.85
CA GLY A 125 2.07 -0.19 13.08
C GLY A 125 1.85 -1.06 11.85
N ARG A 126 0.68 -0.89 11.22
CA ARG A 126 0.26 -1.63 10.03
C ARG A 126 -0.38 -0.71 9.00
N GLY A 127 -0.04 -0.93 7.74
CA GLY A 127 -0.66 -0.26 6.60
C GLY A 127 -1.84 -1.06 6.04
N TYR A 128 -2.90 -0.38 5.64
CA TYR A 128 -4.13 -0.98 5.11
C TYR A 128 -4.46 -0.40 3.74
N VAL A 129 -4.63 -1.27 2.75
CA VAL A 129 -4.94 -0.92 1.35
C VAL A 129 -6.37 -1.31 1.04
N PHE A 130 -7.09 -0.41 0.39
CA PHE A 130 -8.49 -0.57 0.01
C PHE A 130 -8.70 -0.32 -1.48
N HIS A 131 -9.67 -1.02 -2.07
CA HIS A 131 -10.03 -0.89 -3.49
C HIS A 131 -11.54 -0.79 -3.66
N CYS A 132 -11.99 0.20 -4.43
CA CYS A 132 -13.34 0.28 -4.96
C CYS A 132 -13.33 -0.26 -6.39
N ARG A 133 -13.64 -1.55 -6.55
CA ARG A 133 -13.65 -2.20 -7.87
C ARG A 133 -14.52 -1.50 -8.92
N PRO A 134 -15.75 -1.04 -8.63
CA PRO A 134 -16.59 -0.37 -9.62
C PRO A 134 -16.02 0.95 -10.15
N CYS A 135 -15.34 1.72 -9.30
CA CYS A 135 -14.76 3.03 -9.65
C CYS A 135 -13.28 2.93 -10.04
N ASN A 136 -12.64 1.77 -9.80
CA ASN A 136 -11.20 1.59 -9.89
C ASN A 136 -10.41 2.62 -9.06
N GLU A 137 -10.93 2.97 -7.88
CA GLU A 137 -10.28 3.86 -6.92
C GLU A 137 -9.58 3.06 -5.82
N ALA A 138 -8.45 3.56 -5.34
CA ALA A 138 -7.67 2.92 -4.28
C ALA A 138 -7.34 3.91 -3.16
N ALA A 139 -7.25 3.39 -1.94
CA ALA A 139 -6.92 4.18 -0.75
C ALA A 139 -5.91 3.43 0.13
N PHE A 140 -5.13 4.19 0.88
CA PHE A 140 -4.12 3.67 1.81
C PHE A 140 -4.09 4.53 3.08
N LEU A 141 -4.08 3.87 4.24
CA LEU A 141 -3.87 4.46 5.56
C LEU A 141 -3.01 3.51 6.40
N TRP A 142 -2.55 3.96 7.57
CA TRP A 142 -1.88 3.09 8.54
C TRP A 142 -2.29 3.44 9.98
N GLN A 143 -2.16 2.47 10.88
CA GLN A 143 -2.45 2.63 12.31
C GLN A 143 -1.30 2.10 13.18
N ARG A 144 -1.21 2.57 14.43
CA ARG A 144 -0.30 2.06 15.47
C ARG A 144 -0.90 2.15 16.86
#